data_AF-A0ABD2NKJ5-F1
#
_entry.id   AF-A0ABD2NKJ5-F1
#
_cell.length_a   1.000
_cell.length_b   1.000
_cell.length_c   1.000
_cell.angle_alpha   90.00
_cell.angle_beta   90.00
_cell.angle_gamma   90.00
#
_symmetry.space_group_name_H-M   'P 1'
#
loop_
_entity.id
_entity.type
_entity.pdbx_description
1 polymer ?
#
loop_
_entity_poly.entity_id
_entity_poly.type
_entity_poly.pdbx_seq_one_letter_code
_entity_poly.pdbx_strand_id
1 'polypeptide(L)'
;MVCGFTLVTGGLLLLFDTDRVLLSKLLVSGVQASLRYPLFYYAAIGVTVLGCILAMTGVLGCWASCMHSYWMLSIYFLIIILVLIGECVLFATVWAWPNCLGLRLDPYDLIKTIQGSFGKESQEEFTAAVDLAQTMFQCCGIESADEYDTSLWRLQSFSNSLAVPLTCCKLSNFNETKSYLDPRPVNTTLCQALEVNRHEGYRHLKGCQGALEDWYRDQYMIVVTVGLVLVLVEFMVLLSTLLICTRVYQYKQERKESVGARTPQIMKPSSTKHSDHFQRRSPITAYTNDTYALSDSFRQNYKVVDSV
;
A
#
# COMPACT_ATOMS: atom_id res chain seq x y z
N MET A 1 12.42 10.29 0.45
CA MET A 1 11.46 11.38 0.69
C MET A 1 10.57 11.65 -0.53
N VAL A 2 11.13 12.04 -1.68
CA VAL A 2 10.33 12.30 -2.91
C VAL A 2 9.47 11.09 -3.31
N CYS A 3 10.03 9.87 -3.32
CA CYS A 3 9.28 8.65 -3.62
C CYS A 3 8.14 8.39 -2.63
N GLY A 4 8.31 8.77 -1.35
CA GLY A 4 7.25 8.65 -0.34
C GLY A 4 6.08 9.58 -0.64
N PHE A 5 6.37 10.85 -0.96
CA PHE A 5 5.32 11.80 -1.35
C PHE A 5 4.62 11.40 -2.64
N THR A 6 5.32 10.89 -3.66
CA THR A 6 4.69 10.41 -4.90
C THR A 6 3.76 9.23 -4.64
N LEU A 7 4.11 8.32 -3.73
CA LEU A 7 3.25 7.19 -3.34
C LEU A 7 2.02 7.65 -2.54
N VAL A 8 2.17 8.63 -1.64
CA VAL A 8 1.02 9.22 -0.93
C VAL A 8 0.08 9.88 -1.93
N THR A 9 0.59 10.70 -2.85
CA THR A 9 -0.22 11.34 -3.89
C THR A 9 -0.88 10.29 -4.78
N GLY A 10 -0.15 9.26 -5.22
CA GLY A 10 -0.70 8.16 -6.01
C GLY A 10 -1.78 7.37 -5.27
N GLY A 11 -1.58 7.07 -3.99
CA GLY A 11 -2.57 6.38 -3.14
C GLY A 11 -3.83 7.21 -2.93
N LEU A 12 -3.70 8.52 -2.72
CA LEU A 12 -4.83 9.44 -2.63
C LEU A 12 -5.57 9.56 -3.97
N LEU A 13 -4.85 9.66 -5.09
CA LEU A 13 -5.47 9.67 -6.42
C LEU A 13 -6.25 8.38 -6.68
N LEU A 14 -5.72 7.23 -6.27
CA LEU A 14 -6.41 5.94 -6.37
C LEU A 14 -7.65 5.90 -5.46
N LEU A 15 -7.58 6.50 -4.27
CA LEU A 15 -8.70 6.60 -3.34
C LEU A 15 -9.82 7.52 -3.87
N PHE A 16 -9.45 8.56 -4.63
CA PHE A 16 -10.40 9.47 -5.28
C PHE A 16 -10.91 8.95 -6.63
N ASP A 17 -10.28 7.94 -7.22
CA ASP A 17 -10.75 7.25 -8.43
C ASP A 17 -11.87 6.26 -8.05
N THR A 18 -13.06 6.83 -7.86
CA THR A 18 -14.27 6.10 -7.49
C THR A 18 -14.60 5.00 -8.48
N ASP A 19 -14.27 5.19 -9.76
CA ASP A 19 -14.63 4.29 -10.85
C ASP A 19 -13.83 2.99 -10.74
N ARG A 20 -12.52 3.07 -10.49
CA ARG A 20 -11.69 1.87 -10.24
C ARG A 20 -12.11 1.13 -8.97
N VAL A 21 -12.44 1.87 -7.91
CA VAL A 21 -12.92 1.29 -6.65
C VAL A 21 -14.25 0.58 -6.87
N LEU A 22 -15.15 1.18 -7.65
CA LEU A 22 -16.45 0.61 -7.97
C LEU A 22 -16.32 -0.65 -8.83
N LEU A 23 -15.49 -0.62 -9.88
CA LEU A 23 -15.22 -1.77 -10.74
C LEU A 23 -14.66 -2.96 -9.95
N SER A 24 -13.82 -2.68 -8.95
CA SER A 24 -13.25 -3.72 -8.08
C SER A 24 -14.28 -4.48 -7.23
N LYS A 25 -15.46 -3.91 -6.99
CA LYS A 25 -16.56 -4.61 -6.29
C LYS A 25 -17.06 -5.80 -7.09
N LEU A 26 -17.03 -5.72 -8.43
CA LEU A 26 -17.45 -6.82 -9.31
C LEU A 26 -16.53 -8.04 -9.17
N LEU A 27 -15.24 -7.80 -8.91
CA LEU A 27 -14.24 -8.88 -8.81
C LEU A 27 -14.39 -9.75 -7.56
N VAL A 28 -14.89 -9.17 -6.46
CA VAL A 28 -15.01 -9.86 -5.15
C VAL A 28 -16.38 -10.53 -4.97
N SER A 29 -17.36 -10.13 -5.78
CA SER A 29 -18.73 -10.65 -5.73
C SER A 29 -18.81 -12.18 -5.93
N GLY A 30 -17.82 -12.78 -6.60
CA GLY A 30 -17.74 -14.23 -6.78
C GLY A 30 -17.12 -15.03 -5.63
N VAL A 31 -16.31 -14.43 -4.76
CA VAL A 31 -15.41 -15.22 -3.87
C VAL A 31 -15.73 -15.10 -2.38
N GLN A 32 -16.12 -13.92 -1.86
CA GLN A 32 -16.55 -13.81 -0.46
C GLN A 32 -17.44 -12.59 -0.22
N ALA A 33 -18.74 -12.83 -0.03
CA ALA A 33 -19.74 -11.81 0.35
C ALA A 33 -19.61 -11.24 1.78
N SER A 34 -18.42 -11.30 2.40
CA SER A 34 -18.21 -10.98 3.82
C SER A 34 -17.25 -9.81 4.10
N LEU A 35 -16.57 -9.25 3.08
CA LEU A 35 -15.79 -8.03 3.27
C LEU A 35 -16.69 -6.80 3.18
N ARG A 36 -16.70 -5.97 4.23
CA ARG A 36 -17.52 -4.76 4.33
C ARG A 36 -17.14 -3.68 3.29
N TYR A 37 -15.91 -3.72 2.76
CA TYR A 37 -15.37 -2.74 1.81
C TYR A 37 -14.59 -3.44 0.66
N PRO A 38 -14.50 -2.81 -0.53
CA PRO A 38 -13.78 -3.39 -1.68
C PRO A 38 -12.27 -3.50 -1.43
N LEU A 39 -11.64 -4.51 -2.03
CA LEU A 39 -10.21 -4.79 -1.85
C LEU A 39 -9.31 -3.63 -2.29
N PHE A 40 -9.67 -2.95 -3.38
CA PHE A 40 -8.91 -1.80 -3.86
C PHE A 40 -8.97 -0.61 -2.91
N TYR A 41 -10.03 -0.47 -2.11
CA TYR A 41 -10.09 0.56 -1.06
C TYR A 41 -9.05 0.28 0.04
N TYR A 42 -8.94 -0.97 0.48
CA TYR A 42 -7.87 -1.37 1.41
C TYR A 42 -6.48 -1.24 0.79
N ALA A 43 -6.33 -1.58 -0.49
CA ALA A 43 -5.08 -1.40 -1.22
C ALA A 43 -4.69 0.08 -1.32
N ALA A 44 -5.63 0.98 -1.64
CA ALA A 44 -5.41 2.42 -1.73
C ALA A 44 -4.97 3.00 -0.37
N ILE A 45 -5.65 2.62 0.72
CA ILE A 45 -5.24 2.99 2.08
C ILE A 45 -3.86 2.43 2.41
N GLY A 46 -3.60 1.17 2.08
CA GLY A 46 -2.32 0.52 2.31
C GLY A 46 -1.17 1.25 1.61
N VAL A 47 -1.33 1.58 0.32
CA VAL A 47 -0.36 2.35 -0.46
C VAL A 47 -0.14 3.74 0.14
N THR A 48 -1.21 4.40 0.58
CA THR A 48 -1.13 5.73 1.23
C THR A 48 -0.35 5.67 2.54
N VAL A 49 -0.65 4.70 3.41
CA VAL A 49 0.04 4.49 4.68
C VAL A 49 1.50 4.14 4.46
N LEU A 50 1.79 3.26 3.50
CA LEU A 50 3.15 2.89 3.15
C LEU A 50 3.94 4.11 2.63
N GLY A 51 3.33 4.94 1.79
CA GLY A 51 3.93 6.20 1.33
C GLY A 51 4.29 7.13 2.50
N CYS A 52 3.43 7.26 3.51
CA CYS A 52 3.71 8.02 4.71
C CYS A 52 4.91 7.44 5.50
N ILE A 53 4.97 6.13 5.68
CA ILE A 53 6.09 5.45 6.33
C ILE A 53 7.40 5.71 5.57
N LEU A 54 7.37 5.63 4.23
CA LEU A 54 8.54 5.90 3.37
C LEU A 54 8.97 7.38 3.39
N ALA A 55 8.03 8.31 3.54
CA ALA A 55 8.34 9.71 3.74
C ALA A 55 9.02 9.95 5.10
N MET A 56 8.47 9.38 6.17
CA MET A 56 8.99 9.50 7.54
C MET A 56 10.38 8.87 7.68
N THR A 57 10.58 7.66 7.16
CA THR A 57 11.90 7.01 7.12
C THR A 57 12.90 7.82 6.31
N GLY A 58 12.47 8.52 5.25
CA GLY A 58 13.32 9.46 4.52
C GLY A 58 13.79 10.66 5.36
N VAL A 59 12.88 11.26 6.15
CA VAL A 59 13.23 12.38 7.07
C VAL A 59 14.15 11.90 8.18
N LEU A 60 13.85 10.74 8.76
CA LEU A 60 14.70 10.10 9.78
C LEU A 60 16.08 9.76 9.25
N GLY A 61 16.18 9.30 7.99
CA GLY A 61 17.47 9.04 7.33
C GLY A 61 18.30 10.32 7.17
N CYS A 62 17.67 11.43 6.77
CA CYS A 62 18.34 12.74 6.71
C CYS A 62 18.83 13.18 8.10
N TRP A 63 17.96 13.08 9.11
CA TRP A 63 18.30 13.41 10.49
C TRP A 63 19.43 12.54 11.06
N ALA A 64 19.38 11.22 10.81
CA ALA A 64 20.39 10.25 11.23
C ALA A 64 21.74 10.50 10.54
N SER A 65 21.75 10.99 9.30
CA SER A 65 22.98 11.38 8.61
C SER A 65 23.62 12.64 9.21
N CYS A 66 22.82 13.62 9.62
CA CYS A 66 23.30 14.84 10.27
C CYS A 66 23.80 14.59 11.71
N MET A 67 23.21 13.62 12.42
CA MET A 67 23.55 13.30 13.80
C MET A 67 24.64 12.21 13.87
N HIS A 68 25.81 12.55 14.40
CA HIS A 68 26.94 11.63 14.56
C HIS A 68 26.76 10.55 15.68
N SER A 69 25.51 10.21 16.01
CA SER A 69 25.16 9.27 17.08
C SER A 69 24.89 7.87 16.54
N TYR A 70 25.70 6.91 16.99
CA TYR A 70 25.60 5.49 16.63
C TYR A 70 24.24 4.87 16.97
N TRP A 71 23.61 5.33 18.05
CA TRP A 71 22.31 4.82 18.49
C TRP A 71 21.21 5.14 17.48
N MET A 72 21.22 6.36 16.92
CA MET A 72 20.23 6.79 15.92
C MET A 72 20.40 6.02 14.60
N LEU A 73 21.64 5.80 14.17
CA LEU A 73 21.92 5.03 12.96
C LEU A 73 21.50 3.56 13.12
N SER A 74 21.71 2.96 14.29
CA SER A 74 21.29 1.57 14.58
C SER A 74 19.78 1.41 14.60
N ILE A 75 19.04 2.36 15.22
CA ILE A 75 17.57 2.33 15.23
C ILE A 75 17.04 2.47 13.81
N TYR A 76 17.60 3.39 13.03
CA TYR A 76 17.22 3.58 11.62
C TYR A 76 17.43 2.29 10.82
N PHE A 77 18.58 1.62 10.96
CA PHE A 77 18.85 0.35 10.30
C PHE A 77 17.85 -0.76 10.66
N LEU A 78 17.48 -0.87 11.94
CA LEU A 78 16.47 -1.85 12.38
C LEU A 78 15.09 -1.55 11.77
N ILE A 79 14.70 -0.27 11.68
CA ILE A 79 13.43 0.13 11.06
C ILE A 79 13.40 -0.30 9.58
N ILE A 80 14.47 -0.05 8.82
CA ILE A 80 14.55 -0.44 7.40
C ILE A 80 14.47 -1.97 7.24
N ILE A 81 15.10 -2.76 8.10
CA ILE A 81 14.95 -4.22 8.05
C ILE A 81 13.49 -4.64 8.27
N LEU A 82 12.81 -4.05 9.27
CA LEU A 82 11.43 -4.40 9.58
C LEU A 82 10.47 -4.05 8.44
N VAL A 83 10.68 -2.90 7.80
CA VAL A 83 9.90 -2.47 6.63
C VAL A 83 10.14 -3.42 5.46
N LEU A 84 11.40 -3.76 5.16
CA LEU A 84 11.75 -4.71 4.08
C LEU A 84 11.12 -6.09 4.28
N ILE A 85 11.13 -6.62 5.51
CA ILE A 85 10.49 -7.91 5.81
C ILE A 85 8.98 -7.80 5.59
N GLY A 86 8.34 -6.75 6.10
CA GLY A 86 6.92 -6.51 5.91
C GLY A 86 6.54 -6.40 4.44
N GLU A 87 7.32 -5.65 3.67
CA GLU A 87 7.11 -5.47 2.24
C GLU A 87 7.29 -6.78 1.46
N CYS A 88 8.33 -7.57 1.76
CA CYS A 88 8.51 -8.88 1.16
C CYS A 88 7.33 -9.83 1.42
N VAL A 89 6.78 -9.81 2.63
CA VAL A 89 5.60 -10.62 2.97
C VAL A 89 4.39 -10.16 2.15
N LEU A 90 4.11 -8.85 2.10
CA LEU A 90 3.00 -8.30 1.31
C LEU A 90 3.16 -8.55 -0.20
N PHE A 91 4.39 -8.41 -0.71
CA PHE A 91 4.69 -8.70 -2.10
C PHE A 91 4.46 -10.18 -2.42
N ALA A 92 4.91 -11.09 -1.54
CA ALA A 92 4.69 -12.51 -1.71
C ALA A 92 3.21 -12.90 -1.67
N THR A 93 2.40 -12.28 -0.82
CA THR A 93 0.94 -12.54 -0.79
C THR A 93 0.26 -12.07 -2.07
N VAL A 94 0.59 -10.87 -2.56
CA VAL A 94 0.07 -10.36 -3.84
C VAL A 94 0.53 -11.23 -5.01
N TRP A 95 1.80 -11.63 -5.03
CA TRP A 95 2.34 -12.51 -6.06
C TRP A 95 1.67 -13.89 -6.09
N ALA A 96 1.37 -14.45 -4.92
CA ALA A 96 0.68 -15.74 -4.80
C ALA A 96 -0.84 -15.66 -5.10
N TRP A 97 -1.42 -14.45 -5.05
CA TRP A 97 -2.86 -14.21 -5.19
C TRP A 97 -3.50 -14.85 -6.43
N PRO A 98 -2.93 -14.73 -7.66
CA PRO A 98 -3.46 -15.40 -8.86
C PRO A 98 -3.60 -16.91 -8.73
N ASN A 99 -2.68 -17.55 -8.01
CA ASN A 99 -2.64 -19.01 -7.88
C ASN A 99 -3.62 -19.51 -6.83
N CYS A 100 -3.85 -18.72 -5.77
CA CYS A 100 -4.77 -19.07 -4.69
C CYS A 100 -6.22 -18.73 -5.01
N LEU A 101 -6.46 -17.63 -5.72
CA LEU A 101 -7.81 -17.08 -5.94
C LEU A 101 -8.23 -17.04 -7.41
N GLY A 102 -7.31 -17.34 -8.34
CA GLY A 102 -7.54 -17.20 -9.76
C GLY A 102 -7.53 -15.74 -10.20
N LEU A 103 -6.86 -15.45 -11.33
CA LEU A 103 -7.14 -14.21 -12.09
C LEU A 103 -8.39 -14.35 -12.96
N ARG A 104 -8.96 -15.56 -13.02
CA ARG A 104 -10.15 -15.89 -13.81
C ARG A 104 -11.36 -15.68 -12.91
N LEU A 105 -12.25 -14.80 -13.34
CA LEU A 105 -13.53 -14.62 -12.70
C LEU A 105 -14.35 -15.88 -12.97
N ASP A 106 -14.96 -16.47 -11.93
CA ASP A 106 -15.93 -17.54 -12.16
C ASP A 106 -17.20 -16.89 -12.73
N PRO A 107 -17.53 -17.11 -14.03
CA PRO A 107 -18.69 -16.48 -14.64
C PRO A 107 -19.97 -16.91 -13.95
N TYR A 108 -20.03 -18.13 -13.40
CA TYR A 108 -21.25 -18.66 -12.80
C TYR A 108 -21.69 -17.87 -11.57
N ASP A 109 -20.75 -17.59 -10.64
CA ASP A 109 -21.05 -16.82 -9.43
C ASP A 109 -21.39 -15.36 -9.75
N LEU A 110 -20.73 -14.80 -10.77
CA LEU A 110 -20.98 -13.42 -11.19
C LEU A 110 -22.34 -13.27 -11.88
N ILE A 111 -22.70 -14.20 -12.77
CA ILE A 111 -24.04 -14.26 -13.40
C ILE A 111 -25.11 -14.40 -12.33
N LYS A 112 -24.93 -15.30 -11.37
CA LYS A 112 -25.87 -15.49 -10.25
C LYS A 112 -26.02 -14.22 -9.42
N THR A 113 -24.93 -13.50 -9.19
CA THR A 113 -24.96 -12.24 -8.44
C THR A 113 -25.67 -11.15 -9.22
N ILE A 114 -25.43 -11.00 -10.53
CA ILE A 114 -26.18 -10.06 -11.38
C ILE A 114 -27.68 -10.40 -11.36
N GLN A 115 -28.03 -11.65 -11.61
CA GLN A 115 -29.44 -12.08 -11.65
C GLN A 115 -30.15 -11.87 -10.31
N GLY A 116 -29.43 -12.02 -9.19
CA GLY A 116 -29.98 -11.94 -7.84
C GLY A 116 -29.95 -10.55 -7.21
N SER A 117 -29.00 -9.68 -7.56
CA SER A 117 -28.73 -8.45 -6.81
C SER A 117 -28.82 -7.17 -7.63
N PHE A 118 -28.78 -7.26 -8.96
CA PHE A 118 -28.86 -6.09 -9.82
C PHE A 118 -30.20 -5.35 -9.64
N GLY A 119 -30.15 -4.02 -9.52
CA GLY A 119 -31.33 -3.15 -9.41
C GLY A 119 -32.09 -3.22 -8.09
N LYS A 120 -31.53 -3.86 -7.04
CA LYS A 120 -32.07 -3.79 -5.69
C LYS A 120 -31.65 -2.49 -5.01
N GLU A 121 -32.58 -1.82 -4.33
CA GLU A 121 -32.33 -0.59 -3.54
C GLU A 121 -31.28 -0.80 -2.43
N SER A 122 -31.17 -2.02 -1.87
CA SER A 122 -30.12 -2.34 -0.91
C SER A 122 -28.73 -2.55 -1.53
N GLN A 123 -28.63 -2.59 -2.86
CA GLN A 123 -27.40 -2.87 -3.63
C GLN A 123 -27.19 -1.88 -4.80
N GLU A 124 -27.48 -0.60 -4.58
CA GLU A 124 -27.24 0.47 -5.56
C GLU A 124 -25.78 0.53 -6.02
N GLU A 125 -24.84 0.39 -5.07
CA GLU A 125 -23.40 0.36 -5.34
C GLU A 125 -22.97 -0.77 -6.27
N PHE A 126 -23.63 -1.94 -6.18
CA PHE A 126 -23.35 -3.07 -7.07
C PHE A 126 -23.92 -2.79 -8.47
N THR A 127 -25.13 -2.23 -8.53
CA THR A 127 -25.79 -1.85 -9.79
C THR A 127 -24.95 -0.81 -10.53
N ALA A 128 -24.49 0.23 -9.84
CA ALA A 128 -23.61 1.25 -10.39
C ALA A 128 -22.28 0.68 -10.89
N ALA A 129 -21.73 -0.34 -10.23
CA ALA A 129 -20.52 -1.02 -10.68
C ALA A 129 -20.72 -1.79 -11.99
N VAL A 130 -21.83 -2.51 -12.11
CA VAL A 130 -22.20 -3.21 -13.35
C VAL A 130 -22.43 -2.19 -14.48
N ASP A 131 -23.17 -1.11 -14.19
CA ASP A 131 -23.44 -0.03 -15.14
C ASP A 131 -22.14 0.66 -15.63
N LEU A 132 -21.21 0.91 -14.72
CA LEU A 132 -19.88 1.42 -15.04
C LEU A 132 -19.12 0.44 -15.94
N ALA A 133 -19.10 -0.86 -15.60
CA ALA A 133 -18.41 -1.86 -16.42
C ALA A 133 -18.99 -1.96 -17.84
N GLN A 134 -20.33 -1.92 -17.97
CA GLN A 134 -21.01 -1.99 -19.26
C GLN A 134 -20.71 -0.79 -20.15
N THR A 135 -20.71 0.41 -19.58
CA THR A 135 -20.38 1.64 -20.31
C THR A 135 -18.88 1.73 -20.63
N MET A 136 -18.00 1.42 -19.67
CA MET A 136 -16.55 1.49 -19.83
C MET A 136 -16.01 0.48 -20.85
N PHE A 137 -16.51 -0.75 -20.83
CA PHE A 137 -16.05 -1.83 -21.72
C PHE A 137 -16.96 -2.07 -22.93
N GLN A 138 -18.05 -1.30 -23.07
CA GLN A 138 -18.98 -1.42 -24.20
C GLN A 138 -19.52 -2.85 -24.36
N CYS A 139 -19.94 -3.42 -23.25
CA CYS A 139 -20.40 -4.81 -23.10
C CYS A 139 -21.78 -4.85 -22.41
N CYS A 140 -22.42 -6.02 -22.39
CA CYS A 140 -23.70 -6.23 -21.71
C CYS A 140 -23.75 -7.61 -21.06
N GLY A 141 -24.11 -7.66 -19.79
CA GLY A 141 -24.05 -8.88 -18.97
C GLY A 141 -22.62 -9.38 -18.72
N ILE A 142 -22.47 -10.58 -18.18
CA ILE A 142 -21.18 -11.20 -17.90
C ILE A 142 -20.65 -11.91 -19.14
N GLU A 143 -21.41 -12.86 -19.68
CA GLU A 143 -21.11 -13.55 -20.93
C GLU A 143 -22.02 -13.03 -22.07
N SER A 144 -23.27 -12.68 -21.75
CA SER A 144 -24.26 -12.23 -22.72
C SER A 144 -25.36 -11.34 -22.13
N ALA A 145 -26.02 -10.57 -22.99
CA ALA A 145 -27.15 -9.72 -22.61
C ALA A 145 -28.41 -10.52 -22.17
N ASP A 146 -28.52 -11.78 -22.62
CA ASP A 146 -29.69 -12.63 -22.36
C ASP A 146 -29.81 -13.03 -20.88
N GLU A 147 -28.73 -12.86 -20.09
CA GLU A 147 -28.73 -13.06 -18.64
C GLU A 147 -29.73 -12.17 -17.89
N TYR A 148 -30.09 -11.03 -18.49
CA TYR A 148 -31.11 -10.14 -17.96
C TYR A 148 -32.54 -10.68 -18.13
N ASP A 149 -32.78 -11.57 -19.10
CA ASP A 149 -34.10 -12.15 -19.34
C ASP A 149 -34.60 -12.93 -18.12
N THR A 150 -33.70 -13.63 -17.42
CA THR A 150 -33.98 -14.43 -16.22
C THR A 150 -33.63 -13.72 -14.91
N SER A 151 -33.21 -12.45 -14.96
CA SER A 151 -32.84 -11.69 -13.77
C SER A 151 -34.06 -11.27 -12.94
N LEU A 152 -33.90 -11.20 -11.61
CA LEU A 152 -34.95 -10.68 -10.72
C LEU A 152 -35.31 -9.24 -11.06
N TRP A 153 -34.36 -8.43 -11.52
CA TRP A 153 -34.58 -7.06 -11.96
C TRP A 153 -35.67 -6.95 -13.03
N ARG A 154 -35.65 -7.84 -14.03
CA ARG A 154 -36.66 -7.88 -15.09
C ARG A 154 -37.98 -8.49 -14.62
N LEU A 155 -37.92 -9.54 -13.80
CA LEU A 155 -39.11 -10.26 -13.32
C LEU A 155 -39.91 -9.48 -12.27
N GLN A 156 -39.25 -8.70 -11.42
CA GLN A 156 -39.88 -7.93 -10.33
C GLN A 156 -40.39 -6.55 -10.76
N SER A 157 -40.48 -6.28 -12.08
CA SER A 157 -40.91 -5.00 -12.67
C SER A 157 -40.04 -3.79 -12.30
N PHE A 158 -38.86 -3.99 -11.68
CA PHE A 158 -37.88 -2.92 -11.46
C PHE A 158 -37.29 -2.39 -12.76
N SER A 159 -37.41 -3.15 -13.85
CA SER A 159 -36.95 -2.74 -15.17
C SER A 159 -37.85 -1.72 -15.86
N ASN A 160 -39.01 -1.31 -15.33
CA ASN A 160 -39.93 -0.39 -16.03
C ASN A 160 -40.22 -0.81 -17.49
N SER A 161 -40.34 -2.12 -17.75
CA SER A 161 -40.50 -2.73 -19.09
C SER A 161 -39.27 -2.66 -20.02
N LEU A 162 -38.09 -2.32 -19.50
CA LEU A 162 -36.83 -2.47 -20.22
C LEU A 162 -36.42 -3.96 -20.30
N ALA A 163 -35.91 -4.35 -21.46
CA ALA A 163 -35.34 -5.67 -21.70
C ALA A 163 -33.93 -5.81 -21.09
N VAL A 164 -33.12 -4.75 -21.20
CA VAL A 164 -31.76 -4.66 -20.66
C VAL A 164 -31.53 -3.28 -20.02
N PRO A 165 -30.56 -3.14 -19.11
CA PRO A 165 -30.15 -1.82 -18.60
C PRO A 165 -29.79 -0.85 -19.73
N LEU A 166 -30.02 0.44 -19.52
CA LEU A 166 -29.73 1.46 -20.54
C LEU A 166 -28.23 1.57 -20.86
N THR A 167 -27.37 1.19 -19.91
CA THR A 167 -25.91 1.07 -20.04
C THR A 167 -25.47 -0.04 -20.99
N CYS A 168 -26.33 -1.03 -21.29
CA CYS A 168 -26.13 -1.99 -22.38
C CYS A 168 -26.41 -1.42 -23.78
N CYS A 169 -27.04 -0.24 -23.87
CA CYS A 169 -27.28 0.43 -25.14
C CYS A 169 -26.07 1.25 -25.57
N LYS A 170 -25.91 1.45 -26.88
CA LYS A 170 -24.96 2.44 -27.38
C LYS A 170 -25.40 3.84 -26.95
N LEU A 171 -24.55 4.52 -26.19
CA LEU A 171 -24.83 5.83 -25.62
C LEU A 171 -24.36 6.96 -26.54
N SER A 172 -25.14 8.02 -26.61
CA SER A 172 -24.76 9.28 -27.26
C SER A 172 -23.77 10.07 -26.41
N ASN A 173 -23.86 9.95 -25.08
CA ASN A 173 -23.01 10.62 -24.10
C ASN A 173 -21.86 9.72 -23.59
N PHE A 174 -21.40 8.75 -24.37
CA PHE A 174 -20.35 7.81 -23.94
C PHE A 174 -19.00 8.48 -23.60
N ASN A 175 -18.76 9.70 -24.07
CA ASN A 175 -17.55 10.48 -23.76
C ASN A 175 -17.62 11.21 -22.41
N GLU A 176 -18.79 11.23 -21.75
CA GLU A 176 -18.94 11.84 -20.43
C GLU A 176 -18.49 10.87 -19.34
N THR A 177 -17.71 11.35 -18.37
CA THR A 177 -17.14 10.52 -17.30
C THR A 177 -18.17 9.84 -16.41
N LYS A 178 -19.42 10.32 -16.39
CA LYS A 178 -20.52 9.79 -15.57
C LYS A 178 -21.69 9.26 -16.41
N SER A 179 -21.43 8.83 -17.64
CA SER A 179 -22.46 8.30 -18.54
C SER A 179 -23.17 7.06 -17.98
N TYR A 180 -22.56 6.33 -17.05
CA TYR A 180 -23.17 5.20 -16.36
C TYR A 180 -24.24 5.59 -15.34
N LEU A 181 -24.22 6.81 -14.82
CA LEU A 181 -25.25 7.34 -13.89
C LEU A 181 -26.43 8.00 -14.62
N ASP A 182 -26.18 8.57 -15.81
CA ASP A 182 -27.21 9.15 -16.68
C ASP A 182 -27.04 8.64 -18.13
N PRO A 183 -27.34 7.35 -18.40
CA PRO A 183 -27.16 6.79 -19.73
C PRO A 183 -28.18 7.36 -20.72
N ARG A 184 -27.69 7.93 -21.83
CA ARG A 184 -28.54 8.46 -22.93
C ARG A 184 -28.35 7.63 -24.20
N PRO A 185 -29.15 6.57 -24.40
CA PRO A 185 -29.08 5.75 -25.60
C PRO A 185 -29.28 6.57 -26.88
N VAL A 186 -28.54 6.23 -27.93
CA VAL A 186 -28.75 6.80 -29.27
C VAL A 186 -30.17 6.51 -29.78
N ASN A 187 -30.66 5.30 -29.53
CA ASN A 187 -32.03 4.91 -29.83
C ASN A 187 -32.54 3.87 -28.84
N THR A 188 -33.34 4.32 -27.87
CA THR A 188 -33.87 3.46 -26.81
C THR A 188 -34.79 2.38 -27.36
N THR A 189 -35.66 2.69 -28.32
CA THR A 189 -36.63 1.73 -28.87
C THR A 189 -35.95 0.58 -29.58
N LEU A 190 -34.94 0.86 -30.42
CA LEU A 190 -34.19 -0.18 -31.11
C LEU A 190 -33.32 -0.98 -30.15
N CYS A 191 -32.64 -0.32 -29.21
CA CYS A 191 -31.86 -1.02 -28.20
C CYS A 191 -32.70 -1.98 -27.36
N GLN A 192 -33.93 -1.60 -26.99
CA GLN A 192 -34.82 -2.40 -26.12
C GLN A 192 -35.67 -3.42 -26.88
N ALA A 193 -35.53 -3.53 -28.20
CA ALA A 193 -36.25 -4.52 -28.98
C ALA A 193 -35.87 -5.95 -28.57
N LEU A 194 -36.86 -6.85 -28.49
CA LEU A 194 -36.65 -8.27 -28.17
C LEU A 194 -36.04 -9.05 -29.34
N GLU A 195 -36.34 -8.64 -30.58
CA GLU A 195 -35.82 -9.27 -31.80
C GLU A 195 -34.35 -8.88 -32.03
N VAL A 196 -33.48 -9.89 -32.22
CA VAL A 196 -32.03 -9.72 -32.45
C VAL A 196 -31.72 -8.76 -33.60
N ASN A 197 -32.40 -8.93 -34.73
CA ASN A 197 -32.21 -8.11 -35.93
C ASN A 197 -32.52 -6.62 -35.72
N ARG A 198 -33.33 -6.27 -34.70
CA ARG A 198 -33.75 -4.89 -34.45
C ARG A 198 -32.79 -4.15 -33.52
N HIS A 199 -32.19 -4.86 -32.56
CA HIS A 199 -31.24 -4.26 -31.62
C HIS A 199 -29.78 -4.37 -32.09
N GLU A 200 -29.53 -5.08 -33.19
CA GLU A 200 -28.22 -5.09 -33.84
C GLU A 200 -27.74 -3.67 -34.14
N GLY A 201 -26.52 -3.35 -33.72
CA GLY A 201 -25.94 -2.02 -33.89
C GLY A 201 -26.40 -0.96 -32.87
N TYR A 202 -27.38 -1.25 -32.00
CA TYR A 202 -27.85 -0.34 -30.94
C TYR A 202 -27.66 -0.88 -29.52
N ARG A 203 -27.45 -2.20 -29.36
CA ARG A 203 -27.15 -2.89 -28.10
C ARG A 203 -25.76 -3.53 -28.15
N HIS A 204 -25.05 -3.53 -27.02
CA HIS A 204 -23.82 -4.30 -26.85
C HIS A 204 -24.17 -5.80 -26.71
N LEU A 205 -23.59 -6.65 -27.56
CA LEU A 205 -23.88 -8.09 -27.58
C LEU A 205 -22.81 -8.94 -26.89
N LYS A 206 -21.60 -8.37 -26.69
CA LYS A 206 -20.50 -9.06 -26.02
C LYS A 206 -20.65 -8.93 -24.51
N GLY A 207 -20.41 -10.02 -23.77
CA GLY A 207 -20.28 -10.01 -22.32
C GLY A 207 -19.06 -9.23 -21.81
N CYS A 208 -19.12 -8.79 -20.56
CA CYS A 208 -18.06 -8.03 -19.91
C CYS A 208 -16.92 -8.87 -19.36
N GLN A 209 -17.07 -10.20 -19.22
CA GLN A 209 -16.09 -11.05 -18.53
C GLN A 209 -14.67 -10.90 -19.07
N GLY A 210 -14.47 -11.01 -20.38
CA GLY A 210 -13.14 -10.95 -20.98
C GLY A 210 -12.46 -9.59 -20.74
N ALA A 211 -13.19 -8.50 -20.97
CA ALA A 211 -12.68 -7.15 -20.73
C ALA A 211 -12.38 -6.89 -19.24
N LEU A 212 -13.19 -7.45 -18.34
CA LEU A 212 -12.98 -7.35 -16.90
C LEU A 212 -11.77 -8.16 -16.42
N GLU A 213 -11.56 -9.36 -16.95
CA GLU A 213 -10.37 -10.19 -16.71
C GLU A 213 -9.09 -9.49 -17.20
N ASP A 214 -9.13 -8.91 -18.40
CA ASP A 214 -8.00 -8.17 -18.97
C ASP A 214 -7.68 -6.92 -18.15
N TRP A 215 -8.70 -6.13 -17.80
CA TRP A 215 -8.52 -4.97 -16.92
C TRP A 215 -7.93 -5.35 -15.56
N TYR A 216 -8.43 -6.43 -14.96
CA TYR A 216 -7.93 -6.91 -13.67
C TYR A 216 -6.48 -7.37 -13.76
N ARG A 217 -6.12 -8.10 -14.82
CA ARG A 217 -4.74 -8.50 -15.10
C ARG A 217 -3.83 -7.28 -15.24
N ASP A 218 -4.26 -6.24 -15.95
CA ASP A 218 -3.48 -5.02 -16.10
C ASP A 218 -3.25 -4.32 -14.77
N GLN A 219 -4.29 -4.17 -13.93
CA GLN A 219 -4.13 -3.59 -12.59
C GLN A 219 -3.19 -4.43 -11.72
N TYR A 220 -3.31 -5.76 -11.77
CA TYR A 220 -2.43 -6.68 -11.06
C TYR A 220 -0.96 -6.51 -11.48
N MET A 221 -0.69 -6.44 -12.79
CA MET A 221 0.67 -6.26 -13.32
C MET A 221 1.29 -4.93 -12.87
N ILE A 222 0.49 -3.85 -12.81
CA ILE A 222 0.93 -2.56 -12.28
C ILE A 222 1.33 -2.69 -10.80
N VAL A 223 0.48 -3.29 -9.95
CA VAL A 223 0.75 -3.45 -8.52
C VAL A 223 2.02 -4.28 -8.28
N VAL A 224 2.18 -5.41 -8.98
CA VAL A 224 3.38 -6.26 -8.88
C VAL A 224 4.62 -5.51 -9.32
N THR A 225 4.54 -4.76 -10.43
CA THR A 225 5.69 -4.00 -10.95
C THR A 225 6.11 -2.92 -9.96
N VAL A 226 5.16 -2.16 -9.41
CA VAL A 226 5.44 -1.13 -8.39
C VAL A 226 6.03 -1.76 -7.13
N GLY A 227 5.45 -2.87 -6.64
CA GLY A 227 5.96 -3.59 -5.47
C GLY A 227 7.40 -4.07 -5.66
N LEU A 228 7.75 -4.63 -6.82
CA LEU A 228 9.11 -5.05 -7.11
C LEU A 228 10.10 -3.87 -7.09
N VAL A 229 9.71 -2.73 -7.66
CA VAL A 229 10.55 -1.51 -7.66
C VAL A 229 10.78 -1.02 -6.24
N LEU A 230 9.77 -1.06 -5.36
CA LEU A 230 9.89 -0.65 -3.97
C LEU A 230 10.87 -1.53 -3.19
N VAL A 231 10.75 -2.87 -3.31
CA VAL A 231 11.69 -3.83 -2.69
C VAL A 231 13.13 -3.56 -3.14
N LEU A 232 13.34 -3.29 -4.42
CA LEU A 232 14.67 -2.98 -4.96
C LEU A 232 15.23 -1.67 -4.40
N VAL A 233 14.40 -0.62 -4.31
CA VAL A 233 14.81 0.66 -3.73
C VAL A 233 15.17 0.51 -2.26
N GLU A 234 14.37 -0.22 -1.49
CA GLU A 234 14.64 -0.45 -0.07
C GLU A 234 15.91 -1.29 0.15
N PHE A 235 16.12 -2.31 -0.68
CA PHE A 235 17.36 -3.09 -0.66
C PHE A 235 18.59 -2.21 -0.91
N MET A 236 18.53 -1.28 -1.87
CA MET A 236 19.61 -0.32 -2.12
C MET A 236 19.85 0.64 -0.94
N VAL A 237 18.79 1.07 -0.25
CA VAL A 237 18.89 1.89 0.97
C VAL A 237 19.54 1.11 2.10
N LEU A 238 19.18 -0.17 2.27
CA LEU A 238 19.78 -1.05 3.26
C LEU A 238 21.27 -1.27 3.00
N LEU A 239 21.67 -1.57 1.76
CA LEU A 239 23.08 -1.69 1.37
C LEU A 239 23.86 -0.41 1.64
N SER A 240 23.30 0.74 1.26
CA SER A 240 23.94 2.04 1.50
C SER A 240 24.14 2.31 2.99
N THR A 241 23.13 1.99 3.81
CA THR A 241 23.19 2.14 5.27
C THR A 241 24.23 1.21 5.89
N LEU A 242 24.34 -0.05 5.42
CA LEU A 242 25.38 -0.99 5.85
C LEU A 242 26.80 -0.48 5.55
N LEU A 243 27.01 0.08 4.36
CA LEU A 243 28.31 0.65 3.97
C LEU A 243 28.67 1.85 4.85
N ILE A 244 27.70 2.69 5.22
CA ILE A 244 27.93 3.80 6.15
C ILE A 244 28.25 3.27 7.55
N CYS A 245 27.47 2.32 8.06
CA CYS A 245 27.70 1.69 9.37
C CYS A 245 29.10 1.08 9.49
N THR A 246 29.55 0.33 8.47
CA THR A 246 30.88 -0.31 8.45
C THR A 246 32.01 0.72 8.43
N ARG A 247 31.92 1.76 7.60
CA ARG A 247 32.90 2.85 7.56
C ARG A 247 33.00 3.60 8.89
N VAL A 248 31.85 3.91 9.48
CA VAL A 248 31.77 4.61 10.77
C VAL A 248 32.33 3.72 11.90
N TYR A 249 32.05 2.42 11.88
CA TYR A 249 32.62 1.46 12.84
C TYR A 249 34.14 1.37 12.74
N GLN A 250 34.68 1.26 11.51
CA GLN A 250 36.12 1.23 11.26
C GLN A 250 36.82 2.50 11.78
N TYR A 251 36.29 3.68 11.45
CA TYR A 251 36.83 4.96 11.94
C TYR A 251 36.89 5.03 13.48
N LYS A 252 35.91 4.45 14.17
CA LYS A 252 35.90 4.39 15.64
C LYS A 252 36.96 3.44 16.20
N GLN A 253 37.19 2.30 15.55
CA GLN A 253 38.25 1.38 15.94
C GLN A 253 39.63 2.01 15.77
N GLU A 254 39.91 2.60 14.61
CA GLU A 254 41.17 3.31 14.34
C GLU A 254 41.43 4.42 15.37
N ARG A 255 40.40 5.20 15.73
CA ARG A 255 40.50 6.19 16.81
C ARG A 255 40.82 5.58 18.17
N LYS A 256 40.21 4.44 18.54
CA LYS A 256 40.50 3.78 19.83
C LYS A 256 41.93 3.26 19.88
N GLU A 257 42.43 2.67 18.80
CA GLU A 257 43.81 2.19 18.70
C GLU A 257 44.82 3.35 18.78
N SER A 258 44.56 4.46 18.07
CA SER A 258 45.45 5.64 18.10
C SER A 258 45.52 6.34 19.47
N VAL A 259 44.45 6.30 20.27
CA VAL A 259 44.42 6.85 21.64
C VAL A 259 45.04 5.88 22.65
N GLY A 260 44.80 4.58 22.49
CA GLY A 260 45.43 3.53 23.29
C GLY A 260 46.96 3.51 23.14
N ALA A 261 47.46 3.74 21.91
CA ALA A 261 48.89 3.82 21.62
C ALA A 261 49.58 5.06 22.21
N ARG A 262 48.86 6.15 22.54
CA ARG A 262 49.42 7.38 23.14
C ARG A 262 49.46 7.40 24.67
N THR A 263 48.97 6.36 25.34
CA THR A 263 49.04 6.25 26.81
C THR A 263 50.11 5.25 27.22
N PRO A 264 51.39 5.65 27.38
CA PRO A 264 52.41 4.76 27.91
C PRO A 264 52.20 4.53 29.41
N GLN A 265 52.13 3.23 29.76
CA GLN A 265 52.36 2.60 31.06
C GLN A 265 52.92 3.54 32.15
N ILE A 266 52.07 4.00 33.09
CA ILE A 266 52.55 4.40 34.42
C ILE A 266 52.87 3.10 35.17
N MET A 267 54.12 2.68 35.03
CA MET A 267 54.78 1.68 35.86
C MET A 267 54.68 2.09 37.34
N LYS A 268 54.09 1.24 38.19
CA LYS A 268 54.39 1.19 39.63
C LYS A 268 54.42 -0.25 40.12
N PRO A 269 55.26 -0.55 41.14
CA PRO A 269 56.06 -1.76 41.19
C PRO A 269 55.44 -2.86 42.05
N SER A 270 55.96 -4.07 41.81
CA SER A 270 55.79 -5.30 42.59
C SER A 270 56.01 -5.11 44.09
N SER A 271 55.06 -5.59 44.91
CA SER A 271 55.34 -6.26 46.20
C SER A 271 54.15 -7.12 46.69
N THR A 272 54.36 -8.44 46.63
CA THR A 272 54.20 -9.46 47.69
C THR A 272 52.94 -9.56 48.59
N LYS A 273 52.28 -10.74 48.52
CA LYS A 273 51.58 -11.58 49.55
C LYS A 273 50.74 -10.89 50.66
N HIS A 274 49.46 -11.26 50.81
CA HIS A 274 48.96 -12.29 51.75
C HIS A 274 47.41 -12.39 51.77
N SER A 275 46.92 -13.58 52.09
CA SER A 275 45.53 -14.07 52.23
C SER A 275 44.67 -13.45 53.34
N ASP A 276 43.36 -13.49 53.11
CA ASP A 276 42.20 -13.72 54.02
C ASP A 276 41.92 -12.78 55.23
N HIS A 277 40.73 -12.15 55.25
CA HIS A 277 39.57 -12.51 56.08
C HIS A 277 38.50 -11.38 56.15
N PHE A 278 37.27 -11.72 55.75
CA PHE A 278 35.99 -11.55 56.49
C PHE A 278 35.78 -10.33 57.44
N GLN A 279 34.76 -9.49 57.17
CA GLN A 279 33.42 -9.54 57.82
C GLN A 279 32.72 -8.16 58.05
N ARG A 280 31.42 -8.12 57.67
CA ARG A 280 30.24 -7.51 58.34
C ARG A 280 29.74 -6.07 58.05
N ARG A 281 28.50 -6.08 57.52
CA ARG A 281 27.25 -5.38 57.92
C ARG A 281 26.92 -3.97 57.40
N SER A 282 25.86 -3.97 56.60
CA SER A 282 24.92 -2.97 56.05
C SER A 282 24.13 -2.14 57.11
N PRO A 283 23.11 -1.31 56.77
CA PRO A 283 22.94 -0.37 55.64
C PRO A 283 22.36 1.01 56.11
N ILE A 284 22.61 2.13 55.42
CA ILE A 284 21.74 3.33 55.52
C ILE A 284 21.57 3.98 54.14
N THR A 285 20.32 4.02 53.70
CA THR A 285 19.79 4.78 52.56
C THR A 285 19.86 6.29 52.82
N ALA A 286 20.48 7.03 51.90
CA ALA A 286 20.23 8.46 51.73
C ALA A 286 20.18 8.77 50.22
N TYR A 287 18.98 9.15 49.78
CA TYR A 287 18.69 9.72 48.47
C TYR A 287 19.45 11.04 48.31
N THR A 288 20.23 11.20 47.24
CA THR A 288 20.54 12.51 46.66
C THR A 288 20.56 12.38 45.14
N ASN A 289 19.60 13.05 44.50
CA ASN A 289 19.62 13.37 43.07
C ASN A 289 20.55 14.58 42.90
N ASP A 290 21.64 14.43 42.16
CA ASP A 290 22.26 15.52 41.42
C ASP A 290 23.03 14.95 40.22
N THR A 291 22.47 15.05 39.02
CA THR A 291 22.75 16.11 38.04
C THR A 291 24.15 16.00 37.43
N TYR A 292 24.18 15.33 36.26
CA TYR A 292 25.18 15.38 35.19
C TYR A 292 26.51 16.11 35.50
N ALA A 293 27.51 15.35 35.96
CA ALA A 293 28.89 15.78 35.96
C ALA A 293 29.38 15.95 34.52
N LEU A 294 29.43 17.22 34.09
CA LEU A 294 30.05 17.69 32.86
C LEU A 294 31.54 17.31 32.90
N SER A 295 32.05 16.62 31.88
CA SER A 295 33.47 16.27 31.82
C SER A 295 34.33 17.51 31.60
N ASP A 296 35.46 17.60 32.30
CA ASP A 296 36.44 18.70 32.29
C ASP A 296 37.02 19.06 30.90
N SER A 297 36.59 18.40 29.81
CA SER A 297 37.05 18.70 28.45
C SER A 297 36.43 19.98 27.83
N PHE A 298 35.36 20.54 28.43
CA PHE A 298 34.72 21.75 27.90
C PHE A 298 35.39 23.07 28.34
N ARG A 299 36.27 23.05 29.36
CA ARG A 299 36.89 24.26 29.92
C ARG A 299 38.14 24.73 29.17
N GLN A 300 38.64 23.94 28.22
CA GLN A 300 39.97 24.14 27.64
C GLN A 300 39.99 24.84 26.26
N ASN A 301 38.82 25.09 25.66
CA ASN A 301 38.74 25.67 24.29
C ASN A 301 38.37 27.17 24.22
N TYR A 302 38.12 27.86 25.34
CA TYR A 302 37.92 29.31 25.32
C TYR A 302 38.73 29.98 26.43
N LYS A 303 40.00 30.28 26.12
CA LYS A 303 40.74 31.37 26.75
C LYS A 303 41.19 32.33 25.65
N VAL A 304 41.11 33.62 25.99
CA VAL A 304 41.66 34.80 25.31
C VAL A 304 40.73 35.48 24.32
N VAL A 305 39.97 36.47 24.80
CA VAL A 305 40.14 37.87 24.37
C VAL A 305 39.99 38.76 25.61
N ASP A 306 41.12 39.06 26.27
CA ASP A 306 41.27 40.28 27.07
C ASP A 306 42.28 41.16 26.33
N SER A 307 41.89 42.36 25.92
CA SER A 307 42.82 43.46 25.69
C SER A 307 42.10 44.81 25.67
N VAL A 308 42.41 45.59 26.72
CA VAL A 308 42.31 47.05 26.90
C VAL A 308 40.95 47.64 27.24
#